data_AF-A0A502EW55-F1
#
_entry.id   AF-A0A502EW55-F1
#
_cell.length_a   1.000
_cell.length_b   1.000
_cell.length_c   1.000
_cell.angle_alpha   90.00
_cell.angle_beta   90.00
_cell.angle_gamma   90.00
#
_symmetry.space_group_name_H-M   'P 1'
#
loop_
_entity.id
_entity.type
_entity.pdbx_description
1 polymer ?
#
loop_
_entity_poly.entity_id
_entity_poly.type
_entity_poly.pdbx_seq_one_letter_code
_entity_poly.pdbx_strand_id
1 'polypeptide(L)'
;MAFGFPASFSQLTPLNNLPSSAFILTTISICKKLNWTLIGVAENEIFAVSKNKKHTWNETISITIEEEGTALITSSSNGNQFYDCGRNKKNTESFLELYFEELNDASNLNLDSDAFPEHIKTEQRNLSSEKETEQNITSFYSFFSIFIPTKDYLITPILIYLNILYFLVMLYLGVHFFSPEVQEIIDWGGNHGPLTTENQWWRLLSACFVPFNFLHLVVSCFALAYVGLLLESYLKKWIFLVTYLLCGIIGNLSSLYWDKDVVSAGASGAIFGMYGILLIALISKTLKKKINILSYFQLYF
;
A
#
# COMPACT_ATOMS: atom_id res chain seq x y z
N MET A 1 1.96 -7.70 13.90
CA MET A 1 1.94 -7.83 12.42
C MET A 1 0.51 -8.23 12.08
N ALA A 2 -0.30 -7.55 11.27
CA ALA A 2 -0.12 -6.66 10.10
C ALA A 2 -1.06 -5.42 10.22
N PHE A 3 -0.77 -4.16 9.90
CA PHE A 3 -0.17 -3.42 8.75
C PHE A 3 -1.16 -3.00 7.64
N GLY A 4 -1.51 -1.71 7.61
CA GLY A 4 -1.97 -0.91 6.44
C GLY A 4 -3.40 -1.15 5.94
N PHE A 5 -4.31 -0.20 6.13
CA PHE A 5 -5.70 -0.31 5.64
C PHE A 5 -5.78 -0.22 4.12
N PRO A 6 -6.59 -1.05 3.45
CA PRO A 6 -6.94 -0.83 2.06
C PRO A 6 -7.81 0.41 1.92
N ALA A 7 -7.61 1.16 0.83
CA ALA A 7 -8.51 2.25 0.49
C ALA A 7 -9.89 1.69 0.13
N SER A 8 -10.97 2.39 0.50
CA SER A 8 -12.34 1.96 0.24
C SER A 8 -13.26 3.16 -0.05
N PHE A 9 -14.34 2.90 -0.77
CA PHE A 9 -15.39 3.87 -1.06
C PHE A 9 -16.75 3.21 -0.82
N SER A 10 -17.60 3.87 -0.04
CA SER A 10 -18.93 3.38 0.32
C SER A 10 -20.01 4.39 -0.06
N GLN A 11 -21.13 3.89 -0.56
CA GLN A 11 -22.30 4.70 -0.89
C GLN A 11 -23.59 4.01 -0.45
N LEU A 12 -24.43 4.75 0.28
CA LEU A 12 -25.79 4.35 0.63
C LEU A 12 -26.73 4.62 -0.54
N THR A 13 -27.54 3.63 -0.88
CA THR A 13 -28.44 3.66 -2.04
C THR A 13 -29.82 3.12 -1.65
N PRO A 14 -30.93 3.79 -2.01
CA PRO A 14 -32.27 3.28 -1.70
C PRO A 14 -32.62 2.03 -2.53
N LEU A 15 -33.36 1.10 -1.91
CA LEU A 15 -33.89 -0.10 -2.57
C LEU A 15 -35.01 0.20 -3.58
N ASN A 16 -35.55 1.42 -3.59
CA ASN A 16 -36.61 1.85 -4.52
C ASN A 16 -37.82 0.90 -4.57
N ASN A 17 -38.30 0.48 -3.40
CA ASN A 17 -39.43 -0.44 -3.20
C ASN A 17 -39.23 -1.88 -3.71
N LEU A 18 -38.00 -2.28 -4.05
CA LEU A 18 -37.69 -3.67 -4.34
C LEU A 18 -37.69 -4.52 -3.06
N PRO A 19 -38.25 -5.75 -3.09
CA PRO A 19 -38.03 -6.72 -2.03
C PRO A 19 -36.56 -7.17 -2.02
N SER A 20 -36.04 -7.52 -0.84
CA SER A 20 -34.63 -7.90 -0.66
C SER A 20 -34.17 -9.02 -1.60
N SER A 21 -35.03 -10.01 -1.85
CA SER A 21 -34.75 -11.12 -2.78
C SER A 21 -34.55 -10.65 -4.23
N ALA A 22 -35.42 -9.75 -4.71
CA ALA A 22 -35.29 -9.17 -6.04
C ALA A 22 -34.01 -8.33 -6.14
N PHE A 23 -33.70 -7.53 -5.13
CA PHE A 23 -32.47 -6.73 -5.10
C PHE A 23 -31.20 -7.58 -5.18
N ILE A 24 -31.13 -8.70 -4.44
CA ILE A 24 -29.98 -9.62 -4.49
C ILE A 24 -29.84 -10.25 -5.89
N LEU A 25 -30.94 -10.67 -6.53
CA LEU A 25 -30.91 -11.25 -7.87
C LEU A 25 -30.50 -10.23 -8.94
N THR A 26 -31.03 -9.01 -8.87
CA THR A 26 -30.62 -7.87 -9.71
C THR A 26 -29.13 -7.59 -9.52
N THR A 27 -28.65 -7.56 -8.28
CA THR A 27 -27.23 -7.35 -7.96
C THR A 27 -26.34 -8.44 -8.56
N ILE A 28 -26.75 -9.71 -8.51
CA ILE A 28 -26.05 -10.84 -9.15
C ILE A 28 -25.98 -10.64 -10.68
N SER A 29 -27.08 -10.22 -11.32
CA SER A 29 -27.13 -9.91 -12.75
C SER A 29 -26.14 -8.80 -13.11
N ILE A 30 -26.14 -7.71 -12.35
CA ILE A 30 -25.23 -6.57 -12.56
C ILE A 30 -23.78 -6.98 -12.39
N CYS A 31 -23.45 -7.75 -11.35
CA CYS A 31 -22.09 -8.28 -11.17
C CYS A 31 -21.64 -9.09 -12.39
N LYS A 32 -22.52 -9.94 -12.95
CA LYS A 32 -22.22 -10.71 -14.17
C LYS A 32 -22.01 -9.79 -15.39
N LYS A 33 -22.85 -8.77 -15.58
CA LYS A 33 -22.70 -7.77 -16.66
C LYS A 33 -21.38 -6.99 -16.56
N LEU A 34 -20.94 -6.67 -15.35
CA LEU A 34 -19.67 -5.99 -15.08
C LEU A 34 -18.45 -6.93 -15.16
N ASN A 35 -18.65 -8.21 -15.48
CA ASN A 35 -17.64 -9.27 -15.44
C ASN A 35 -16.97 -9.40 -14.06
N TRP A 36 -17.69 -9.12 -12.98
CA TRP A 36 -17.21 -9.31 -11.62
C TRP A 36 -17.39 -10.77 -11.19
N THR A 37 -16.41 -11.29 -10.46
CA THR A 37 -16.44 -12.65 -9.93
C THR A 37 -17.13 -12.61 -8.57
N LEU A 38 -18.20 -13.38 -8.34
CA LEU A 38 -18.80 -13.45 -7.02
C LEU A 38 -17.80 -14.07 -6.02
N ILE A 39 -17.98 -13.89 -4.72
CA ILE A 39 -17.15 -14.45 -3.62
C ILE A 39 -18.06 -15.18 -2.63
N GLY A 40 -19.24 -14.61 -2.38
CA GLY A 40 -20.23 -15.12 -1.46
C GLY A 40 -21.54 -14.39 -1.66
N VAL A 41 -22.63 -15.12 -1.50
CA VAL A 41 -24.00 -14.58 -1.53
C VAL A 41 -24.71 -15.09 -0.29
N ALA A 42 -25.32 -14.18 0.44
CA ALA A 42 -26.20 -14.40 1.59
C ALA A 42 -27.55 -13.72 1.33
N GLU A 43 -28.52 -13.91 2.22
CA GLU A 43 -29.87 -13.35 2.07
C GLU A 43 -29.88 -11.81 2.03
N ASN A 44 -28.95 -11.17 2.73
CA ASN A 44 -28.86 -9.71 2.83
C ASN A 44 -27.50 -9.14 2.38
N GLU A 45 -26.56 -9.98 1.93
CA GLU A 45 -25.21 -9.55 1.60
C GLU A 45 -24.66 -10.25 0.34
N ILE A 46 -23.96 -9.49 -0.50
CA ILE A 46 -23.21 -10.00 -1.64
C ILE A 46 -21.77 -9.51 -1.56
N PHE A 47 -20.84 -10.44 -1.74
CA PHE A 47 -19.41 -10.17 -1.91
C PHE A 47 -19.00 -10.52 -3.33
N ALA A 48 -18.29 -9.61 -4.00
CA ALA A 48 -17.79 -9.79 -5.36
C ALA A 48 -16.36 -9.21 -5.51
N VAL A 49 -15.63 -9.66 -6.52
CA VAL A 49 -14.32 -9.19 -6.94
C VAL A 49 -14.47 -8.50 -8.28
N SER A 50 -14.05 -7.23 -8.38
CA SER A 50 -14.00 -6.54 -9.68
C SER A 50 -12.89 -7.13 -10.56
N LYS A 51 -13.23 -7.48 -11.81
CA LYS A 51 -12.23 -7.95 -12.78
C LYS A 51 -11.62 -6.76 -13.51
N ASN A 52 -10.43 -6.38 -13.11
CA ASN A 52 -9.69 -5.31 -13.77
C ASN A 52 -8.86 -5.84 -14.95
N LYS A 53 -8.32 -4.94 -15.79
CA LYS A 53 -7.47 -5.33 -16.94
C LYS A 53 -6.30 -6.22 -16.47
N LYS A 54 -5.75 -7.07 -17.36
CA LYS A 54 -4.74 -8.13 -17.13
C LYS A 54 -3.54 -7.83 -16.20
N HIS A 55 -3.32 -6.58 -15.78
CA HIS A 55 -2.21 -6.12 -14.94
C HIS A 55 -2.61 -5.19 -13.79
N THR A 56 -3.90 -5.12 -13.45
CA THR A 56 -4.43 -4.25 -12.38
C THR A 56 -5.16 -5.09 -11.35
N TRP A 57 -5.12 -4.63 -10.10
CA TRP A 57 -5.57 -5.39 -8.95
C TRP A 57 -7.09 -5.42 -8.89
N ASN A 58 -7.63 -6.50 -8.33
CA ASN A 58 -9.06 -6.59 -8.15
C ASN A 58 -9.48 -5.95 -6.82
N GLU A 59 -10.54 -5.15 -6.86
CA GLU A 59 -11.19 -4.60 -5.66
C GLU A 59 -12.27 -5.57 -5.16
N THR A 60 -12.47 -5.65 -3.85
CA THR A 60 -13.55 -6.40 -3.21
C THR A 60 -14.76 -5.49 -3.05
N ILE A 61 -15.86 -5.84 -3.69
CA ILE A 61 -17.16 -5.19 -3.52
C ILE A 61 -17.96 -5.96 -2.48
N SER A 62 -18.51 -5.24 -1.50
CA SER A 62 -19.47 -5.69 -0.51
C SER A 62 -20.76 -4.90 -0.70
N ILE A 63 -21.88 -5.59 -0.82
CA ILE A 63 -23.21 -4.98 -0.93
C ILE A 63 -24.06 -5.56 0.19
N THR A 64 -24.44 -4.73 1.15
CA THR A 64 -25.21 -5.15 2.34
C THR A 64 -26.53 -4.39 2.37
N ILE A 65 -27.64 -5.10 2.55
CA ILE A 65 -28.96 -4.52 2.77
C ILE A 65 -29.09 -4.09 4.24
N GLU A 66 -29.46 -2.83 4.47
CA GLU A 66 -29.73 -2.26 5.80
C GLU A 66 -31.23 -2.25 6.11
N GLU A 67 -31.58 -2.24 7.40
CA GLU A 67 -32.96 -2.42 7.89
C GLU A 67 -33.95 -1.32 7.45
N GLU A 68 -33.48 -0.17 6.95
CA GLU A 68 -34.31 0.99 6.58
C GLU A 68 -34.71 1.04 5.09
N GLY A 69 -34.55 -0.05 4.33
CA GLY A 69 -34.84 -0.05 2.89
C GLY A 69 -33.75 0.65 2.07
N THR A 70 -32.53 0.66 2.60
CA THR A 70 -31.30 1.10 1.93
C THR A 70 -30.31 -0.06 1.76
N ALA A 71 -29.42 0.05 0.79
CA ALA A 71 -28.30 -0.86 0.59
C ALA A 71 -26.98 -0.06 0.64
N LEU A 72 -26.02 -0.56 1.40
CA LEU A 72 -24.67 -0.04 1.48
C LEU A 72 -23.78 -0.77 0.47
N ILE A 73 -23.27 -0.03 -0.51
CA ILE A 73 -22.34 -0.55 -1.52
C ILE A 73 -20.95 -0.06 -1.20
N THR A 74 -20.06 -0.98 -0.87
CA THR A 74 -18.66 -0.69 -0.51
C THR A 74 -17.73 -1.38 -1.51
N SER A 75 -16.94 -0.61 -2.24
CA SER A 75 -15.76 -1.14 -2.94
C SER A 75 -14.54 -0.88 -2.07
N SER A 76 -13.84 -1.94 -1.69
CA SER A 76 -12.61 -1.89 -0.91
C SER A 76 -11.49 -2.54 -1.69
N SER A 77 -10.33 -1.89 -1.68
CA SER A 77 -9.13 -2.53 -2.18
C SER A 77 -8.75 -3.73 -1.32
N ASN A 78 -8.11 -4.73 -1.92
CA ASN A 78 -7.64 -5.88 -1.14
C ASN A 78 -6.50 -5.45 -0.22
N GLY A 79 -6.34 -6.03 0.97
CA GLY A 79 -5.52 -5.49 2.10
C GLY A 79 -4.04 -5.23 1.82
N ASN A 80 -3.59 -5.66 0.67
CA ASN A 80 -2.26 -5.49 0.15
C ASN A 80 -2.18 -4.19 -0.73
N GLN A 81 -3.31 -3.57 -1.06
CA GLN A 81 -3.50 -2.47 -2.00
C GLN A 81 -3.64 -1.18 -1.23
N PHE A 82 -2.48 -0.61 -0.95
CA PHE A 82 -2.37 0.57 -0.11
C PHE A 82 -2.82 1.87 -0.81
N TYR A 83 -3.22 1.81 -2.09
CA TYR A 83 -3.68 2.99 -2.86
C TYR A 83 -4.67 2.65 -4.00
N ASP A 84 -5.80 3.36 -4.03
CA ASP A 84 -6.98 3.07 -4.87
C ASP A 84 -7.01 3.80 -6.23
N CYS A 85 -6.39 4.99 -6.37
CA CYS A 85 -6.51 5.82 -7.58
C CYS A 85 -7.96 6.13 -8.01
N GLY A 86 -8.92 6.11 -7.07
CA GLY A 86 -10.35 6.33 -7.35
C GLY A 86 -11.05 5.17 -8.06
N ARG A 87 -10.45 3.96 -8.09
CA ARG A 87 -11.05 2.76 -8.69
C ARG A 87 -12.27 2.30 -7.93
N ASN A 88 -12.24 2.34 -6.59
CA ASN A 88 -13.36 1.99 -5.74
C ASN A 88 -14.56 2.89 -6.01
N LYS A 89 -14.32 4.20 -6.13
CA LYS A 89 -15.37 5.15 -6.50
C LYS A 89 -15.97 4.82 -7.88
N LYS A 90 -15.11 4.57 -8.88
CA LYS A 90 -15.55 4.21 -10.23
C LYS A 90 -16.34 2.90 -10.27
N ASN A 91 -15.91 1.89 -9.52
CA ASN A 91 -16.61 0.61 -9.43
C ASN A 91 -18.01 0.79 -8.83
N THR A 92 -18.13 1.57 -7.75
CA THR A 92 -19.43 1.88 -7.15
C THR A 92 -20.32 2.69 -8.12
N GLU A 93 -19.77 3.69 -8.83
CA GLU A 93 -20.51 4.47 -9.83
C GLU A 93 -21.00 3.60 -11.01
N SER A 94 -20.15 2.71 -11.54
CA SER A 94 -20.53 1.79 -12.63
C SER A 94 -21.60 0.78 -12.20
N PHE A 95 -21.58 0.33 -10.94
CA PHE A 95 -22.65 -0.50 -10.41
C PHE A 95 -23.98 0.27 -10.34
N LEU A 96 -23.94 1.50 -9.81
CA LEU A 96 -25.14 2.32 -9.65
C LEU A 96 -25.78 2.70 -10.99
N GLU A 97 -24.97 2.99 -12.00
CA GLU A 97 -25.45 3.30 -13.35
C GLU A 97 -26.30 2.15 -13.91
N LEU A 98 -25.80 0.91 -13.83
CA LEU A 98 -26.52 -0.29 -14.28
C LEU A 98 -27.73 -0.61 -13.39
N TYR A 99 -27.64 -0.36 -12.08
CA TYR A 99 -28.75 -0.57 -11.17
C TYR A 99 -29.93 0.35 -11.48
N PHE A 100 -29.68 1.64 -11.73
CA PHE A 100 -30.73 2.57 -12.12
C PHE A 100 -31.23 2.32 -13.55
N GLU A 101 -30.40 1.79 -14.45
CA GLU A 101 -30.83 1.35 -15.78
C GLU A 101 -31.81 0.15 -15.68
N GLU A 102 -31.47 -0.89 -14.90
CA GLU A 102 -32.35 -2.06 -14.71
C GLU A 102 -33.66 -1.70 -13.99
N LEU A 103 -33.65 -0.72 -13.08
CA LEU A 103 -34.86 -0.22 -12.43
C LEU A 103 -35.83 0.48 -13.40
N ASN A 104 -35.29 1.18 -14.40
CA ASN A 104 -36.12 1.87 -15.40
C ASN A 104 -36.73 0.89 -16.42
N ASP A 105 -36.14 -0.29 -16.57
CA ASP A 105 -36.62 -1.33 -17.48
C ASP A 105 -37.44 -2.38 -16.70
N ALA A 106 -38.68 -2.00 -16.34
CA ALA A 106 -39.63 -2.78 -15.52
C ALA A 106 -39.95 -4.20 -16.06
N SER A 107 -39.50 -4.53 -17.27
CA SER A 107 -39.66 -5.85 -17.90
C SER A 107 -38.71 -6.93 -17.34
N ASN A 108 -37.59 -6.55 -16.71
CA ASN A 108 -36.55 -7.48 -16.24
C ASN A 108 -36.71 -7.94 -14.77
N LEU A 109 -37.68 -7.40 -14.03
CA LEU A 109 -37.87 -7.69 -12.59
C LEU A 109 -38.70 -8.96 -12.29
N ASN A 110 -39.08 -9.73 -13.32
CA ASN A 110 -39.69 -11.06 -13.17
C ASN A 110 -38.63 -12.11 -12.85
N LEU A 111 -37.99 -11.97 -11.70
CA LEU A 111 -37.05 -12.93 -11.17
C LEU A 111 -37.81 -13.85 -10.19
N ASP A 112 -38.05 -15.09 -10.61
CA ASP A 112 -38.75 -16.12 -9.83
C ASP A 112 -38.11 -16.27 -8.43
N SER A 113 -38.77 -15.69 -7.43
CA SER A 113 -38.31 -15.70 -6.03
C SER A 113 -38.16 -17.11 -5.46
N ASP A 114 -38.86 -18.08 -6.05
CA ASP A 114 -38.95 -19.46 -5.57
C ASP A 114 -37.69 -20.29 -5.87
N ALA A 115 -36.87 -19.88 -6.86
CA ALA A 115 -35.62 -20.56 -7.24
C ALA A 115 -34.36 -19.99 -6.54
N PHE A 116 -34.52 -18.94 -5.73
CA PHE A 116 -33.44 -18.22 -5.05
C PHE A 116 -32.46 -19.12 -4.25
N PRO A 117 -32.93 -20.11 -3.45
CA PRO A 117 -32.02 -20.92 -2.63
C PRO A 117 -31.13 -21.85 -3.46
N GLU A 118 -31.60 -22.30 -4.63
CA GLU A 118 -30.88 -23.23 -5.51
C GLU A 118 -29.78 -22.53 -6.31
N HIS A 119 -30.06 -21.30 -6.75
CA HIS A 119 -29.09 -20.43 -7.40
C HIS A 119 -27.91 -20.08 -6.47
N ILE A 120 -28.18 -19.79 -5.19
CA ILE A 120 -27.13 -19.47 -4.22
C ILE A 120 -26.21 -20.67 -3.98
N LYS A 121 -26.77 -21.88 -3.79
CA LYS A 121 -25.97 -23.09 -3.54
C LYS A 121 -25.05 -23.46 -4.70
N THR A 122 -25.51 -23.26 -5.94
CA THR A 122 -24.74 -23.58 -7.15
C THR A 122 -23.58 -22.61 -7.33
N GLU A 123 -23.83 -21.31 -7.14
CA GLU A 123 -22.78 -20.29 -7.18
C GLU A 123 -21.74 -20.52 -6.07
N GLN A 124 -22.16 -20.75 -4.82
CA GLN A 124 -21.25 -21.00 -3.69
C GLN A 124 -20.25 -22.15 -3.92
N ARG A 125 -20.63 -23.18 -4.70
CA ARG A 125 -19.77 -24.33 -4.99
C ARG A 125 -18.67 -24.02 -6.01
N ASN A 126 -18.95 -23.16 -6.99
CA ASN A 126 -17.97 -22.73 -7.98
C ASN A 126 -16.93 -21.75 -7.38
N LEU A 127 -17.36 -20.98 -6.37
CA LEU A 127 -16.54 -19.97 -5.68
C LEU A 127 -15.35 -20.53 -4.89
N SER A 128 -15.40 -21.79 -4.46
CA SER A 128 -14.37 -22.38 -3.61
C SER A 128 -13.06 -22.66 -4.39
N SER A 129 -13.18 -22.95 -5.69
CA SER A 129 -12.07 -23.34 -6.57
C SER A 129 -11.27 -22.15 -7.11
N GLU A 130 -11.91 -21.00 -7.36
CA GLU A 130 -11.24 -19.84 -7.97
C GLU A 130 -10.47 -18.98 -6.94
N LYS A 131 -10.92 -18.95 -5.67
CA LYS A 131 -10.32 -18.12 -4.60
C LYS A 131 -8.85 -18.39 -4.32
N GLU A 132 -8.42 -19.65 -4.31
CA GLU A 132 -7.04 -20.02 -3.94
C GLU A 132 -6.01 -19.55 -4.99
N THR A 133 -6.39 -19.48 -6.26
CA THR A 133 -5.46 -19.12 -7.34
C THR A 133 -5.26 -17.61 -7.45
N GLU A 134 -6.29 -16.80 -7.20
CA GLU A 134 -6.25 -15.35 -7.40
C GLU A 134 -5.62 -14.57 -6.22
N GLN A 135 -5.78 -15.09 -4.99
CA GLN A 135 -5.16 -14.50 -3.78
C GLN A 135 -3.63 -14.56 -3.80
N ASN A 136 -3.06 -15.66 -4.32
CA ASN A 136 -1.61 -15.84 -4.38
C ASN A 136 -0.93 -14.88 -5.37
N ILE A 137 -1.58 -14.61 -6.50
CA ILE A 137 -1.03 -13.72 -7.54
C ILE A 137 -1.08 -12.26 -7.05
N THR A 138 -2.21 -11.82 -6.50
CA THR A 138 -2.40 -10.43 -6.02
C THR A 138 -1.49 -10.06 -4.84
N SER A 139 -1.20 -11.02 -3.96
CA SER A 139 -0.33 -10.79 -2.79
C SER A 139 1.10 -10.38 -3.17
N PHE A 140 1.67 -11.02 -4.20
CA PHE A 140 3.05 -10.78 -4.62
C PHE A 140 3.23 -9.39 -5.25
N TYR A 141 2.37 -9.00 -6.20
CA TYR A 141 2.45 -7.69 -6.87
C TYR A 141 2.23 -6.51 -5.91
N SER A 142 1.48 -6.75 -4.84
CA SER A 142 1.27 -5.76 -3.81
C SER A 142 2.51 -5.34 -3.08
N PHE A 143 3.31 -6.33 -2.69
CA PHE A 143 4.52 -6.07 -1.94
C PHE A 143 5.47 -5.16 -2.73
N PHE A 144 5.55 -5.37 -4.05
CA PHE A 144 6.40 -4.56 -4.92
C PHE A 144 5.84 -3.17 -5.24
N SER A 145 4.56 -2.89 -4.98
CA SER A 145 3.99 -1.56 -5.24
C SER A 145 4.59 -0.46 -4.36
N ILE A 146 5.16 -0.83 -3.20
CA ILE A 146 5.88 0.08 -2.30
C ILE A 146 7.12 0.67 -2.98
N PHE A 147 7.63 0.06 -4.04
CA PHE A 147 8.78 0.59 -4.77
C PHE A 147 8.40 1.50 -5.94
N ILE A 148 7.12 1.81 -6.16
CA ILE A 148 6.67 2.60 -7.32
C ILE A 148 6.39 4.05 -6.91
N PRO A 149 6.99 5.06 -7.58
CA PRO A 149 6.74 6.47 -7.27
C PRO A 149 5.33 6.91 -7.65
N THR A 150 4.69 7.69 -6.77
CA THR A 150 3.36 8.27 -6.97
C THR A 150 3.34 9.73 -6.50
N LYS A 151 2.22 10.45 -6.69
CA LYS A 151 2.13 11.90 -6.41
C LYS A 151 2.38 12.26 -4.94
N ASP A 152 1.93 11.42 -4.01
CA ASP A 152 2.03 11.63 -2.55
C ASP A 152 3.11 10.77 -1.87
N TYR A 153 3.77 9.90 -2.64
CA TYR A 153 4.85 9.01 -2.21
C TYR A 153 5.87 8.89 -3.35
N LEU A 154 6.68 9.94 -3.48
CA LEU A 154 7.59 10.15 -4.61
C LEU A 154 9.05 10.06 -4.16
N ILE A 155 9.35 10.61 -2.99
CA ILE A 155 10.71 10.78 -2.48
C ILE A 155 11.28 9.45 -2.03
N THR A 156 10.50 8.63 -1.31
CA THR A 156 10.99 7.35 -0.79
C THR A 156 11.42 6.41 -1.92
N PRO A 157 10.63 6.16 -2.98
CA PRO A 157 11.09 5.35 -4.11
C PRO A 157 12.30 5.95 -4.82
N ILE A 158 12.36 7.27 -4.98
CA ILE A 158 13.53 7.93 -5.58
C ILE A 158 14.80 7.72 -4.76
N LEU A 159 14.73 7.87 -3.43
CA LEU A 159 15.86 7.61 -2.55
C LEU A 159 16.30 6.14 -2.62
N ILE A 160 15.36 5.21 -2.69
CA ILE A 160 15.66 3.78 -2.88
C ILE A 160 16.36 3.56 -4.22
N TYR A 161 15.82 4.10 -5.31
CA TYR A 161 16.43 3.98 -6.63
C TYR A 161 17.82 4.58 -6.70
N LEU A 162 18.05 5.71 -6.02
CA LEU A 162 19.37 6.33 -5.92
C LEU A 162 20.37 5.41 -5.20
N ASN A 163 19.99 4.81 -4.07
CA ASN A 163 20.85 3.87 -3.35
C ASN A 163 21.16 2.61 -4.18
N ILE A 164 20.16 2.07 -4.88
CA ILE A 164 20.33 0.92 -5.77
C ILE A 164 21.24 1.28 -6.94
N LEU A 165 21.00 2.41 -7.61
CA LEU A 165 21.82 2.89 -8.71
C LEU A 165 23.27 3.08 -8.27
N TYR A 166 23.48 3.70 -7.10
CA TYR A 166 24.81 3.90 -6.55
C TYR A 166 25.55 2.58 -6.37
N PHE A 167 24.88 1.57 -5.78
CA PHE A 167 25.46 0.25 -5.61
C PHE A 167 25.78 -0.44 -6.95
N LEU A 168 24.87 -0.36 -7.93
CA LEU A 168 25.10 -0.94 -9.26
C LEU A 168 26.33 -0.33 -9.94
N VAL A 169 26.55 0.98 -9.77
CA VAL A 169 27.73 1.66 -10.28
C VAL A 169 29.01 1.18 -9.55
N MET A 170 28.96 0.99 -8.23
CA MET A 170 30.07 0.41 -7.45
C MET A 170 30.44 -1.00 -7.97
N LEU A 171 29.44 -1.85 -8.20
CA LEU A 171 29.64 -3.20 -8.74
C LEU A 171 30.26 -3.17 -10.14
N TYR A 172 29.76 -2.29 -11.01
CA TYR A 172 30.26 -2.15 -12.37
C TYR A 172 31.75 -1.74 -12.40
N LEU A 173 32.19 -0.96 -11.40
CA LEU A 173 33.57 -0.50 -11.28
C LEU A 173 34.47 -1.43 -10.44
N GLY A 174 33.97 -2.61 -10.07
CA GLY A 174 34.78 -3.70 -9.52
C GLY A 174 34.67 -3.91 -8.01
N VAL A 175 33.83 -3.15 -7.30
CA VAL A 175 33.60 -3.36 -5.86
C VAL A 175 32.91 -4.70 -5.62
N HIS A 176 33.40 -5.46 -4.62
CA HIS A 176 32.84 -6.77 -4.30
C HIS A 176 31.38 -6.71 -3.78
N PHE A 177 30.54 -7.64 -4.22
CA PHE A 177 29.11 -7.64 -3.90
C PHE A 177 28.77 -7.85 -2.41
N PHE A 178 29.50 -8.74 -1.73
CA PHE A 178 29.26 -9.11 -0.33
C PHE A 178 30.29 -8.56 0.66
N SER A 179 31.52 -8.36 0.19
CA SER A 179 32.66 -8.00 1.03
C SER A 179 33.51 -6.89 0.40
N PRO A 180 32.95 -5.67 0.23
CA PRO A 180 33.77 -4.51 -0.12
C PRO A 180 34.90 -4.29 0.88
N GLU A 181 36.03 -3.83 0.39
CA GLU A 181 37.12 -3.40 1.27
C GLU A 181 36.77 -2.05 1.91
N VAL A 182 37.30 -1.80 3.11
CA VAL A 182 37.09 -0.53 3.82
C VAL A 182 37.57 0.65 2.97
N GLN A 183 38.68 0.48 2.25
CA GLN A 183 39.21 1.52 1.38
C GLN A 183 38.26 1.85 0.22
N GLU A 184 37.61 0.84 -0.38
CA GLU A 184 36.61 1.06 -1.42
C GLU A 184 35.45 1.90 -0.87
N ILE A 185 34.96 1.62 0.34
CA ILE A 185 33.90 2.42 0.97
C ILE A 185 34.34 3.87 1.18
N ILE A 186 35.58 4.09 1.61
CA ILE A 186 36.14 5.45 1.73
C ILE A 186 36.24 6.13 0.36
N ASP A 187 36.75 5.46 -0.66
CA ASP A 187 36.93 6.05 -2.00
C ASP A 187 35.60 6.43 -2.64
N TRP A 188 34.56 5.64 -2.38
CA TRP A 188 33.18 5.91 -2.75
C TRP A 188 32.50 6.99 -1.89
N GLY A 189 33.21 7.67 -1.01
CA GLY A 189 32.63 8.79 -0.25
C GLY A 189 31.99 8.40 1.07
N GLY A 190 32.37 7.24 1.62
CA GLY A 190 32.14 6.90 3.01
C GLY A 190 32.74 7.94 3.95
N ASN A 191 32.16 8.07 5.13
CA ASN A 191 32.55 9.05 6.12
C ASN A 191 33.68 8.49 6.98
N HIS A 192 34.82 9.19 6.97
CA HIS A 192 36.04 8.82 7.68
C HIS A 192 36.64 10.09 8.29
N GLY A 193 36.82 10.11 9.61
CA GLY A 193 37.10 11.32 10.38
C GLY A 193 38.27 12.15 9.85
N PRO A 194 39.47 11.57 9.68
CA PRO A 194 40.62 12.30 9.13
C PRO A 194 40.29 13.04 7.83
N LEU A 195 39.67 12.37 6.87
CA LEU A 195 39.32 12.97 5.56
C LEU A 195 38.17 13.98 5.67
N THR A 196 37.14 13.66 6.44
CA THR A 196 35.97 14.53 6.60
C THR A 196 36.34 15.84 7.29
N THR A 197 37.28 15.81 8.25
CA THR A 197 37.78 17.02 8.93
C THR A 197 38.82 17.79 8.11
N GLU A 198 39.50 17.14 7.17
CA GLU A 198 40.50 17.76 6.29
C GLU A 198 39.90 18.15 4.92
N ASN A 199 38.84 18.96 4.95
CA ASN A 199 38.16 19.56 3.79
C ASN A 199 37.27 18.65 2.93
N GLN A 200 37.03 17.39 3.29
CA GLN A 200 36.09 16.53 2.58
C GLN A 200 34.72 16.43 3.30
N TRP A 201 34.19 17.57 3.74
CA TRP A 201 32.93 17.67 4.49
C TRP A 201 31.70 17.13 3.74
N TRP A 202 31.76 17.09 2.41
CA TRP A 202 30.74 16.48 1.56
C TRP A 202 30.51 14.99 1.89
N ARG A 203 31.48 14.33 2.52
CA ARG A 203 31.38 12.95 3.02
C ARG A 203 30.24 12.74 4.01
N LEU A 204 29.88 13.77 4.78
CA LEU A 204 28.72 13.72 5.68
C LEU A 204 27.40 13.46 4.94
N LEU A 205 27.31 13.93 3.70
CA LEU A 205 26.14 13.73 2.85
C LEU A 205 26.28 12.50 1.96
N SER A 206 27.41 12.34 1.26
CA SER A 206 27.61 11.22 0.33
C SER A 206 27.54 9.87 1.03
N ALA A 207 28.08 9.77 2.26
CA ALA A 207 28.07 8.53 3.03
C ALA A 207 26.65 7.99 3.24
N CYS A 208 25.61 8.84 3.23
CA CYS A 208 24.22 8.40 3.32
C CYS A 208 23.76 7.51 2.16
N PHE A 209 24.49 7.48 1.03
CA PHE A 209 24.14 6.75 -0.18
C PHE A 209 25.09 5.59 -0.49
N VAL A 210 26.22 5.47 0.24
CA VAL A 210 27.22 4.43 0.03
C VAL A 210 26.83 3.18 0.83
N PRO A 211 26.39 2.07 0.22
CA PRO A 211 26.10 0.85 0.95
C PRO A 211 27.37 0.07 1.29
N PHE A 212 27.38 -0.59 2.46
CA PHE A 212 28.49 -1.46 2.87
C PHE A 212 28.58 -2.79 2.13
N ASN A 213 27.45 -3.32 1.66
CA ASN A 213 27.33 -4.55 0.88
C ASN A 213 25.87 -4.72 0.44
N PHE A 214 25.60 -5.76 -0.35
CA PHE A 214 24.26 -6.05 -0.82
C PHE A 214 23.21 -6.24 0.28
N LEU A 215 23.52 -7.01 1.34
CA LEU A 215 22.55 -7.25 2.42
C LEU A 215 22.21 -5.96 3.16
N HIS A 216 23.23 -5.12 3.42
CA HIS A 216 23.04 -3.81 4.03
C HIS A 216 22.14 -2.90 3.16
N LEU A 217 22.33 -2.92 1.84
CA LEU A 217 21.46 -2.19 0.90
C LEU A 217 20.03 -2.69 0.99
N VAL A 218 19.80 -4.00 0.91
CA VAL A 218 18.46 -4.60 0.95
C VAL A 218 17.72 -4.21 2.22
N VAL A 219 18.36 -4.35 3.39
CA VAL A 219 17.77 -3.95 4.68
C VAL A 219 17.48 -2.46 4.71
N SER A 220 18.38 -1.63 4.19
CA SER A 220 18.19 -0.17 4.12
C SER A 220 17.00 0.20 3.23
N CYS A 221 16.87 -0.42 2.06
CA CYS A 221 15.75 -0.20 1.15
C CYS A 221 14.42 -0.61 1.79
N PHE A 222 14.36 -1.76 2.47
CA PHE A 222 13.15 -2.20 3.17
C PHE A 222 12.77 -1.28 4.33
N ALA A 223 13.73 -0.90 5.16
CA ALA A 223 13.49 0.01 6.28
C ALA A 223 13.04 1.40 5.80
N LEU A 224 13.68 1.92 4.75
CA LEU A 224 13.31 3.19 4.13
C LEU A 224 11.92 3.13 3.49
N ALA A 225 11.61 2.06 2.76
CA ALA A 225 10.30 1.82 2.16
C ALA A 225 9.20 1.88 3.24
N TYR A 226 9.42 1.20 4.36
CA TYR A 226 8.44 1.11 5.44
C TYR A 226 8.24 2.44 6.18
N VAL A 227 9.32 3.11 6.59
CA VAL A 227 9.19 4.41 7.27
C VAL A 227 8.64 5.49 6.33
N GLY A 228 9.02 5.45 5.05
CA GLY A 228 8.53 6.37 4.03
C GLY A 228 7.03 6.24 3.81
N LEU A 229 6.50 5.01 3.81
CA LEU A 229 5.06 4.75 3.67
C LEU A 229 4.25 5.48 4.74
N LEU A 230 4.74 5.48 5.97
CA LEU A 230 4.06 6.09 7.12
C LEU A 230 4.29 7.60 7.22
N LEU A 231 5.49 8.06 6.84
CA LEU A 231 5.95 9.39 7.20
C LEU A 231 5.99 10.38 6.03
N GLU A 232 6.14 9.93 4.78
CA GLU A 232 6.20 10.83 3.62
C GLU A 232 4.86 11.53 3.36
N SER A 233 3.77 10.78 3.38
CA SER A 233 2.40 11.32 3.24
C SER A 233 2.03 12.24 4.41
N TYR A 234 2.57 11.96 5.60
CA TYR A 234 2.37 12.77 6.80
C TYR A 234 3.15 14.10 6.76
N LEU A 235 4.45 14.05 6.45
CA LEU A 235 5.34 15.22 6.42
C LEU A 235 5.22 16.05 5.14
N LYS A 236 4.71 15.47 4.04
CA LYS A 236 4.79 15.99 2.66
C LYS A 236 6.20 15.86 2.08
N LYS A 237 6.26 15.66 0.75
CA LYS A 237 7.49 15.38 -0.03
C LYS A 237 8.74 16.19 0.36
N TRP A 238 8.66 17.53 0.37
CA TRP A 238 9.84 18.36 0.58
C TRP A 238 10.35 18.32 2.01
N ILE A 239 9.44 18.27 2.99
CA ILE A 239 9.81 18.18 4.39
C ILE A 239 10.40 16.80 4.66
N PHE A 240 9.77 15.73 4.14
CA PHE A 240 10.32 14.38 4.25
C PHE A 240 11.76 14.30 3.71
N LEU A 241 12.01 14.85 2.50
CA LEU A 241 13.35 14.84 1.90
C LEU A 241 14.37 15.59 2.75
N VAL A 242 14.07 16.84 3.14
CA VAL A 242 15.00 17.66 3.92
C VAL A 242 15.28 17.01 5.27
N THR A 243 14.24 16.49 5.93
CA THR A 243 14.38 15.81 7.21
C THR A 243 15.21 14.54 7.09
N TYR A 244 15.00 13.73 6.05
CA TYR A 244 15.81 12.54 5.79
C TYR A 244 17.30 12.90 5.64
N LEU A 245 17.62 13.91 4.82
CA LEU A 245 19.00 14.34 4.61
C LEU A 245 19.64 14.91 5.89
N LEU A 246 18.90 15.71 6.66
CA LEU A 246 19.37 16.24 7.94
C LEU A 246 19.62 15.13 8.96
N CYS A 247 18.73 14.14 9.07
CA CYS A 247 18.94 12.97 9.92
C CYS A 247 20.21 12.21 9.53
N GLY A 248 20.47 12.05 8.23
CA GLY A 248 21.69 11.42 7.73
C GLY A 248 22.96 12.20 8.10
N ILE A 249 22.97 13.51 7.86
CA ILE A 249 24.10 14.39 8.20
C ILE A 249 24.36 14.36 9.71
N ILE A 250 23.32 14.47 10.54
CA ILE A 250 23.44 14.44 12.01
C ILE A 250 23.95 13.06 12.45
N GLY A 251 23.46 11.97 11.87
CA GLY A 251 23.95 10.62 12.16
C GLY A 251 25.44 10.46 11.86
N ASN A 252 25.90 10.96 10.72
CA ASN A 252 27.33 10.93 10.34
C ASN A 252 28.18 11.84 11.24
N LEU A 253 27.67 13.00 11.64
CA LEU A 253 28.33 13.87 12.62
C LEU A 253 28.44 13.20 13.99
N SER A 254 27.38 12.53 14.46
CA SER A 254 27.40 11.76 15.70
C SER A 254 28.42 10.62 15.64
N SER A 255 28.53 9.92 14.51
CA SER A 255 29.56 8.90 14.31
C SER A 255 30.96 9.49 14.47
N LEU A 256 31.26 10.60 13.80
CA LEU A 256 32.57 11.27 13.90
C LEU A 256 32.90 11.79 15.30
N TYR A 257 31.88 12.26 16.02
CA TYR A 257 32.06 12.73 17.38
C TYR A 257 32.40 11.57 18.33
N TRP A 258 31.81 10.39 18.10
CA TRP A 258 32.03 9.21 18.93
C TRP A 258 33.37 8.54 18.66
N ASP A 259 33.68 8.28 17.38
CA ASP A 259 34.93 7.68 16.95
C ASP A 259 35.29 8.16 15.54
N LYS A 260 36.45 8.82 15.41
CA LYS A 260 36.91 9.42 14.16
C LYS A 260 37.58 8.41 13.23
N ASP A 261 38.12 7.32 13.77
CA ASP A 261 38.88 6.34 13.00
C ASP A 261 37.97 5.27 12.38
N VAL A 262 36.71 5.19 12.84
CA VAL A 262 35.70 4.29 12.28
C VAL A 262 35.12 4.86 10.99
N VAL A 263 35.13 4.05 9.94
CA VAL A 263 34.45 4.35 8.68
C VAL A 263 32.95 4.09 8.82
N SER A 264 32.15 5.10 8.49
CA SER A 264 30.68 5.02 8.50
C SER A 264 30.11 5.26 7.10
N ALA A 265 29.10 4.48 6.72
CA ALA A 265 28.44 4.57 5.43
C ALA A 265 27.01 4.02 5.51
N GLY A 266 26.18 4.37 4.54
CA GLY A 266 24.84 3.87 4.36
C GLY A 266 23.72 4.82 4.83
N ALA A 267 22.53 4.53 4.34
CA ALA A 267 21.30 5.28 4.63
C ALA A 267 20.78 5.13 6.07
N SER A 268 21.35 4.21 6.85
CA SER A 268 20.82 3.79 8.16
C SER A 268 20.70 4.95 9.15
N GLY A 269 21.67 5.88 9.22
CA GLY A 269 21.59 7.06 10.08
C GLY A 269 20.38 7.95 9.77
N ALA A 270 20.12 8.17 8.47
CA ALA A 270 18.93 8.90 8.02
C ALA A 270 17.65 8.15 8.38
N ILE A 271 17.60 6.85 8.07
CA ILE A 271 16.43 5.98 8.32
C ILE A 271 16.10 5.94 9.82
N PHE A 272 17.08 5.72 10.70
CA PHE A 272 16.86 5.70 12.15
C PHE A 272 16.36 7.05 12.68
N GLY A 273 16.86 8.17 12.15
CA GLY A 273 16.33 9.48 12.46
C GLY A 273 14.85 9.63 12.07
N MET A 274 14.48 9.13 10.89
CA MET A 274 13.07 9.12 10.43
C MET A 274 12.18 8.24 11.32
N TYR A 275 12.67 7.08 11.78
CA TYR A 275 11.95 6.27 12.78
C TYR A 275 11.81 6.99 14.12
N GLY A 276 12.80 7.77 14.54
CA GLY A 276 12.69 8.63 15.73
C GLY A 276 11.56 9.65 15.59
N ILE A 277 11.42 10.28 14.42
CA ILE A 277 10.33 11.22 14.13
C ILE A 277 8.98 10.51 14.11
N LEU A 278 8.91 9.32 13.50
CA LEU A 278 7.70 8.49 13.51
C LEU A 278 7.28 8.17 14.95
N LEU A 279 8.24 7.78 15.80
CA LEU A 279 7.99 7.48 17.21
C LEU A 279 7.45 8.70 17.96
N ILE A 280 8.03 9.88 17.75
CA ILE A 280 7.53 11.13 18.34
C ILE A 280 6.10 11.42 17.86
N ALA A 281 5.82 11.27 16.56
CA ALA A 281 4.49 11.53 15.97
C ALA A 281 3.41 10.58 16.52
N LEU A 282 3.78 9.33 16.85
CA LEU A 282 2.91 8.35 17.49
C LEU A 282 2.63 8.72 18.95
N ILE A 283 3.66 9.09 19.71
CA ILE A 283 3.54 9.48 21.13
C ILE A 283 2.72 10.77 21.27
N SER A 284 2.99 11.78 20.44
CA SER A 284 2.30 13.07 20.46
C SER A 284 0.83 12.97 20.01
N LYS A 285 0.37 11.77 19.61
CA LYS A 285 -0.96 11.52 19.01
C LYS A 285 -1.26 12.42 17.81
N THR A 286 -0.26 13.07 17.23
CA THR A 286 -0.46 13.96 16.07
C THR A 286 -0.81 13.12 14.84
N LEU A 287 -0.29 11.89 14.77
CA LEU A 287 -0.72 10.90 13.78
C LEU A 287 -2.21 10.51 13.97
N LYS A 288 -2.65 10.32 15.23
CA LYS A 288 -4.04 9.93 15.58
C LYS A 288 -5.11 10.96 15.21
N LYS A 289 -4.78 12.25 15.25
CA LYS A 289 -5.76 13.33 14.99
C LYS A 289 -6.14 13.45 13.51
N LYS A 290 -5.31 12.88 12.63
CA LYS A 290 -5.51 12.81 11.18
C LYS A 290 -5.86 11.39 10.70
N ILE A 291 -5.59 10.37 11.52
CA ILE A 291 -5.79 8.95 11.24
C ILE A 291 -6.43 8.29 12.48
N ASN A 292 -7.74 8.03 12.43
CA ASN A 292 -8.52 7.56 13.59
C ASN A 292 -8.16 6.10 13.94
N ILE A 293 -7.31 5.91 14.95
CA ILE A 293 -6.73 4.59 15.31
C ILE A 293 -7.61 3.77 16.28
N LEU A 294 -8.58 4.37 16.98
CA LEU A 294 -9.30 3.69 18.07
C LEU A 294 -10.47 2.80 17.63
N SER A 295 -11.08 3.04 16.47
CA SER A 295 -12.21 2.25 15.95
C SER A 295 -11.82 0.84 15.49
N TYR A 296 -10.52 0.53 15.41
CA TYR A 296 -10.02 -0.70 14.79
C TYR A 296 -9.74 -1.84 15.77
N PHE A 297 -9.70 -1.56 17.08
CA PHE A 297 -9.44 -2.60 18.09
C PHE A 297 -10.64 -3.50 18.39
N GLN A 298 -11.86 -3.12 17.95
CA GLN A 298 -13.10 -3.85 18.26
C GLN A 298 -13.50 -4.93 17.24
N LEU A 299 -12.82 -5.05 16.10
CA LEU A 299 -13.24 -5.97 15.02
C LEU A 299 -12.34 -7.20 14.84
N TYR A 300 -11.34 -7.37 15.71
CA TYR A 300 -10.41 -8.51 15.66
C TYR A 300 -10.33 -9.28 16.99
N PHE A 301 -11.30 -9.09 17.90
CA PHE A 301 -11.58 -9.96 19.05
C PHE A 301 -13.08 -10.21 19.16
#